data_AF-X0VYP2-F1
#
_entry.id   AF-X0VYP2-F1
#
_cell.length_a   1.000
_cell.length_b   1.000
_cell.length_c   1.000
_cell.angle_alpha   90.00
_cell.angle_beta   90.00
_cell.angle_gamma   90.00
#
_symmetry.space_group_name_H-M   'P 1'
#
loop_
_entity.id
_entity.type
_entity.pdbx_description
1 polymer ?
#
loop_
_entity_poly.entity_id
_entity_poly.type
_entity_poly.pdbx_seq_one_letter_code
_entity_poly.pdbx_strand_id
1 'polypeptide(L)'
;MLARIWKSPLGRIFTIVLVSLLLVGFAFMDVPDWTDFEAVVGWLAFGGGAPIVIAYALSLIVENFPGWHNLPSGVKFILPMIASVGLSIGANYLLGFPEVVSGVSAIWFLVVSAVLAWLGSQYAYMKSRSAGYGAA
;
A
#
# COMPACT_ATOMS: atom_id res chain seq x y z
N MET A 1 26.16 5.87 23.39
CA MET A 1 25.64 7.25 23.53
C MET A 1 24.14 7.34 23.16
N LEU A 2 23.72 6.82 22.00
CA LEU A 2 22.32 6.82 21.56
C LEU A 2 21.34 6.11 22.53
N ALA A 3 21.71 4.97 23.12
CA ALA A 3 20.85 4.24 24.06
C ALA A 3 20.51 5.00 25.37
N ARG A 4 21.25 6.07 25.70
CA ARG A 4 21.01 6.88 26.91
C ARG A 4 19.93 7.95 26.68
N ILE A 5 19.81 8.43 25.44
CA ILE A 5 18.83 9.44 25.02
C ILE A 5 17.40 8.88 25.11
N TRP A 6 17.20 7.63 24.70
CA TRP A 6 15.90 6.93 24.73
C TRP A 6 15.35 6.63 26.14
N LYS A 7 16.21 6.63 27.16
CA LYS A 7 15.79 6.41 28.55
C LYS A 7 15.42 7.71 29.27
N SER A 8 15.72 8.87 28.69
CA SER A 8 15.38 10.17 29.26
C SER A 8 13.88 10.49 29.05
N PRO A 9 13.25 11.25 29.96
CA PRO A 9 11.87 11.68 29.78
C PRO A 9 11.67 12.48 28.48
N LEU A 10 12.65 13.30 28.08
CA LEU A 10 12.64 14.01 26.79
C LEU A 10 12.69 13.07 25.59
N GLY A 11 13.51 12.02 25.66
CA GLY A 11 13.56 10.99 24.61
C GLY A 11 12.23 10.26 24.44
N ARG A 12 11.55 9.93 25.55
CA ARG A 12 10.21 9.30 25.51
C ARG A 12 9.16 10.22 24.91
N ILE A 13 9.14 11.50 25.30
CA ILE A 13 8.22 12.50 24.73
C ILE A 13 8.47 12.65 23.22
N PHE A 14 9.73 12.74 22.79
CA PHE A 14 10.07 12.81 21.37
C PHE A 14 9.61 11.58 20.59
N THR A 15 9.84 10.37 21.13
CA THR A 15 9.34 9.13 20.49
C THR A 15 7.82 9.12 20.43
N ILE A 16 7.12 9.50 21.50
CA ILE A 16 5.65 9.55 21.52
C ILE A 16 5.14 10.54 20.48
N VAL A 17 5.69 11.76 20.44
CA VAL A 17 5.29 12.78 19.45
C VAL A 17 5.56 12.30 18.02
N LEU A 18 6.72 11.71 17.75
CA LEU A 18 7.06 11.18 16.43
C LEU A 18 6.11 10.04 16.03
N VAL A 19 5.86 9.08 16.92
CA VAL A 19 4.96 7.95 16.68
C VAL A 19 3.52 8.45 16.52
N SER A 20 3.07 9.40 17.33
CA SER A 20 1.74 10.01 17.22
C SER A 20 1.57 10.77 15.90
N LEU A 21 2.58 11.52 15.45
CA LEU A 21 2.55 12.18 14.13
C LEU A 21 2.48 11.17 12.98
N LEU A 22 3.23 10.08 13.07
CA LEU A 22 3.19 9.00 12.10
C LEU A 22 1.83 8.27 12.10
N LEU A 23 1.24 8.04 13.27
CA LEU A 23 -0.08 7.40 13.42
C LEU A 23 -1.22 8.31 12.96
N VAL A 24 -1.13 9.62 13.19
CA VAL A 24 -2.08 10.61 12.67
C VAL A 24 -2.02 10.63 11.14
N GLY A 25 -0.81 10.59 10.55
CA GLY A 25 -0.65 10.45 9.09
C GLY A 25 -1.30 9.18 8.51
N PHE A 26 -1.28 8.07 9.26
CA PHE A 26 -1.97 6.82 8.88
C PHE A 26 -3.50 6.91 9.03
N ALA A 27 -4.01 7.65 10.02
CA ALA A 27 -5.46 7.76 10.27
C ALA A 27 -6.21 8.62 9.24
N PHE A 28 -5.49 9.50 8.53
CA PHE A 28 -6.02 10.35 7.45
C PHE A 28 -5.57 9.88 6.06
N MET A 29 -5.32 8.58 5.90
CA MET A 29 -5.06 7.97 4.59
C MET A 29 -6.32 8.00 3.74
N ASP A 30 -6.49 9.05 2.95
CA ASP A 30 -7.47 9.06 1.88
C ASP A 30 -7.07 8.00 0.84
N VAL A 31 -8.03 7.11 0.56
CA VAL A 31 -7.89 6.16 -0.55
C VAL A 31 -7.86 6.98 -1.84
N PRO A 32 -6.82 6.84 -2.67
CA PRO A 32 -6.71 7.64 -3.89
C PRO A 32 -7.87 7.27 -4.84
N ASP A 33 -8.21 8.21 -5.72
CA ASP A 33 -9.00 7.83 -6.90
C ASP A 33 -8.16 6.85 -7.72
N TRP A 34 -8.59 5.58 -7.73
CA TRP A 34 -7.88 4.51 -8.43
C TRP A 34 -7.83 4.71 -9.94
N THR A 35 -8.71 5.54 -10.51
CA THR A 35 -8.72 5.86 -11.93
C THR A 35 -7.71 6.93 -12.31
N ASP A 36 -7.24 7.72 -11.34
CA ASP A 36 -6.18 8.72 -11.51
C ASP A 36 -4.81 8.12 -11.14
N PHE A 37 -3.98 7.91 -12.17
CA PHE A 37 -2.65 7.36 -11.99
C PHE A 37 -1.77 8.25 -11.10
N GLU A 38 -1.84 9.57 -11.26
CA GLU A 38 -1.01 10.49 -10.49
C GLU A 38 -1.39 10.44 -9.00
N ALA A 39 -2.70 10.38 -8.70
CA ALA A 39 -3.19 10.19 -7.33
C ALA A 39 -2.70 8.86 -6.73
N VAL A 40 -2.71 7.77 -7.49
CA VAL A 40 -2.21 6.46 -7.03
C VAL A 40 -0.71 6.50 -6.75
N VAL A 41 0.08 7.12 -7.64
CA VAL A 41 1.54 7.25 -7.44
C VAL A 41 1.84 8.18 -6.25
N GLY A 42 1.10 9.27 -6.08
CA GLY A 42 1.18 10.16 -4.92
C GLY A 42 0.87 9.43 -3.60
N TRP A 43 -0.15 8.57 -3.61
CA TRP A 43 -0.50 7.73 -2.47
C TRP A 43 0.60 6.71 -2.12
N LEU A 44 1.25 6.11 -3.11
CA LEU A 44 2.41 5.22 -2.89
C LEU A 44 3.62 5.98 -2.31
N ALA A 45 3.88 7.18 -2.83
CA ALA A 45 5.02 8.00 -2.44
C ALA A 45 4.89 8.57 -1.02
N PHE A 46 3.72 9.13 -0.69
CA PHE A 46 3.54 9.94 0.52
C PHE A 46 2.31 9.56 1.35
N GLY A 47 1.26 9.06 0.71
CA GLY A 47 0.01 8.64 1.37
C GLY A 47 0.11 7.32 2.12
N GLY A 48 1.30 6.74 2.25
CA GLY A 48 1.58 5.48 2.94
C GLY A 48 1.01 4.23 2.27
N GLY A 49 0.73 4.31 0.97
CA GLY A 49 0.27 3.17 0.18
C GLY A 49 1.32 2.09 -0.04
N ALA A 50 2.61 2.46 -0.07
CA ALA A 50 3.68 1.49 -0.28
C ALA A 50 3.73 0.40 0.82
N PRO A 51 3.72 0.70 2.12
CA PRO A 51 3.59 -0.32 3.17
C PRO A 51 2.37 -1.24 2.99
N ILE A 52 1.23 -0.68 2.57
CA ILE A 52 -0.01 -1.45 2.38
C ILE A 52 0.15 -2.44 1.21
N VAL A 53 0.63 -1.96 0.06
CA VAL A 53 0.88 -2.80 -1.12
C VAL A 53 1.89 -3.89 -0.81
N ILE A 54 2.96 -3.57 -0.08
CA ILE A 54 3.95 -4.56 0.33
C ILE A 54 3.37 -5.57 1.32
N ALA A 55 2.48 -5.16 2.24
CA ALA A 55 1.81 -6.09 3.14
C ALA A 55 0.93 -7.10 2.39
N TYR A 56 0.19 -6.66 1.36
CA TYR A 56 -0.57 -7.55 0.47
C TYR A 56 0.35 -8.45 -0.37
N ALA A 57 1.43 -7.93 -0.92
CA ALA A 57 2.41 -8.76 -1.63
C ALA A 57 3.01 -9.83 -0.70
N LEU A 58 3.29 -9.46 0.56
CA LEU A 58 3.80 -10.38 1.56
C LEU A 58 2.78 -11.43 1.98
N SER A 59 1.49 -11.11 2.06
CA SER A 59 0.48 -12.13 2.37
C SER A 59 0.47 -13.23 1.30
N LEU A 60 0.61 -12.86 0.02
CA LEU A 60 0.72 -13.81 -1.08
C LEU A 60 2.02 -14.63 -1.02
N ILE A 61 3.14 -14.00 -0.68
CA ILE A 61 4.43 -14.70 -0.50
C ILE A 61 4.34 -15.69 0.66
N VAL A 62 3.77 -15.28 1.80
CA VAL A 62 3.59 -16.15 2.97
C VAL A 62 2.74 -17.36 2.63
N GLU A 63 1.68 -17.19 1.84
CA GLU A 63 0.78 -18.27 1.46
C GLU A 63 1.40 -19.24 0.45
N ASN A 64 2.18 -18.74 -0.51
CA ASN A 64 2.63 -19.54 -1.66
C ASN A 64 4.11 -19.95 -1.63
N PHE A 65 4.93 -19.36 -0.75
CA PHE A 65 6.37 -19.61 -0.69
C PHE A 65 6.80 -20.18 0.67
N PRO A 66 6.91 -21.52 0.81
CA PRO A 66 7.30 -22.16 2.07
C PRO A 66 8.67 -21.70 2.60
N GLY A 67 9.58 -21.31 1.71
CA GLY A 67 10.89 -20.79 2.07
C GLY A 67 10.84 -19.53 2.93
N TRP A 68 9.76 -18.76 2.86
CA TRP A 68 9.55 -17.58 3.70
C TRP A 68 9.60 -17.93 5.19
N HIS A 69 8.98 -19.04 5.58
CA HIS A 69 8.93 -19.46 6.98
C HIS A 69 10.29 -19.82 7.56
N ASN A 70 11.24 -20.23 6.73
CA ASN A 70 12.59 -20.61 7.15
C ASN A 70 13.54 -19.42 7.29
N LEU A 71 13.13 -18.21 6.87
CA LEU A 71 13.99 -17.03 6.97
C LEU A 71 14.15 -16.55 8.43
N PRO A 72 15.30 -15.96 8.80
CA PRO A 72 15.50 -15.33 10.10
C PRO A 72 14.50 -14.20 10.35
N SER A 73 14.10 -14.01 11.61
CA SER A 73 13.14 -12.97 12.02
C SER A 73 13.57 -11.56 11.60
N GLY A 74 14.87 -11.26 11.67
CA GLY A 74 15.43 -9.98 11.21
C GLY A 74 15.21 -9.74 9.71
N VAL A 75 15.38 -10.77 8.87
CA VAL A 75 15.18 -10.65 7.41
C VAL A 75 13.70 -10.43 7.10
N LYS A 76 12.81 -11.16 7.78
CA LYS A 76 11.36 -11.01 7.66
C LYS A 76 10.87 -9.62 8.06
N PHE A 77 11.59 -8.91 8.92
CA PHE A 77 11.29 -7.54 9.30
C PHE A 77 11.90 -6.50 8.34
N ILE A 78 13.18 -6.66 8.01
CA ILE A 78 13.92 -5.67 7.21
C ILE A 78 13.46 -5.69 5.75
N LEU A 79 13.20 -6.86 5.16
CA LEU A 79 12.88 -6.98 3.75
C LEU A 79 11.57 -6.23 3.37
N PRO A 80 10.44 -6.40 4.09
CA PRO A 80 9.25 -5.58 3.89
C PRO A 80 9.50 -4.08 4.02
N MET A 81 10.31 -3.70 4.99
CA MET A 81 10.61 -2.29 5.27
C MET A 81 11.41 -1.67 4.12
N ILE A 82 12.47 -2.34 3.66
CA ILE A 82 13.26 -1.88 2.51
C ILE A 82 12.40 -1.85 1.25
N ALA A 83 11.59 -2.87 1.02
CA ALA A 83 10.69 -2.91 -0.15
C ALA A 83 9.69 -1.75 -0.13
N SER A 84 9.13 -1.42 1.04
CA SER A 84 8.18 -0.30 1.19
C SER A 84 8.86 1.03 0.93
N VAL A 85 10.05 1.26 1.51
CA VAL A 85 10.83 2.48 1.28
C VAL A 85 11.24 2.59 -0.20
N GLY A 86 11.70 1.50 -0.80
CA GLY A 86 12.08 1.46 -2.21
C GLY A 86 10.90 1.78 -3.13
N LEU A 87 9.71 1.26 -2.82
CA LEU A 87 8.49 1.56 -3.56
C LEU A 87 8.07 3.02 -3.42
N SER A 88 8.11 3.60 -2.22
CA SER A 88 7.83 5.03 -2.02
C SER A 88 8.83 5.94 -2.72
N ILE A 89 10.13 5.62 -2.67
CA ILE A 89 11.18 6.38 -3.36
C ILE A 89 10.97 6.28 -4.88
N GLY A 90 10.71 5.08 -5.40
CA GLY A 90 10.43 4.87 -6.82
C GLY A 90 9.21 5.65 -7.29
N ALA A 91 8.13 5.65 -6.50
CA ALA A 91 6.93 6.43 -6.79
C ALA A 91 7.21 7.95 -6.77
N ASN A 92 7.92 8.44 -5.76
CA ASN A 92 8.34 9.84 -5.70
C ASN A 92 9.23 10.23 -6.89
N TYR A 93 10.16 9.37 -7.28
CA TYR A 93 11.02 9.60 -8.43
C TYR A 93 10.20 9.68 -9.72
N LEU A 94 9.19 8.80 -9.88
CA LEU A 94 8.30 8.80 -11.04
C LEU A 94 7.49 10.11 -11.15
N LEU A 95 7.04 10.68 -10.04
CA LEU A 95 6.36 11.99 -10.03
C LEU A 95 7.25 13.13 -10.51
N GLY A 96 8.58 12.96 -10.48
CA GLY A 96 9.54 13.90 -11.04
C GLY A 96 9.58 13.93 -12.57
N PHE A 97 8.86 13.03 -13.27
CA PHE A 97 8.80 12.95 -14.73
C PHE A 97 7.35 13.11 -15.25
N PRO A 98 6.85 14.35 -15.37
CA PRO A 98 5.47 14.61 -15.78
C PRO A 98 5.10 14.02 -17.15
N GLU A 99 6.06 13.94 -18.08
CA GLU A 99 5.79 13.34 -19.40
C GLU A 99 5.54 11.83 -19.32
N VAL A 100 6.21 11.14 -18.39
CA VAL A 100 6.00 9.70 -18.18
C VAL A 100 4.67 9.46 -17.48
N VAL A 101 4.37 10.24 -16.43
CA VAL A 101 3.11 10.14 -15.69
C VAL A 101 1.94 10.35 -16.64
N SER A 102 1.93 11.45 -17.40
CA SER A 102 0.86 11.74 -18.37
C SER A 102 0.70 10.68 -19.46
N GLY A 103 1.80 10.13 -19.98
CA GLY A 103 1.77 9.04 -20.96
C GLY A 103 1.17 7.75 -20.41
N VAL A 104 1.46 7.41 -19.15
CA VAL A 104 0.93 6.21 -18.48
C VAL A 104 -0.51 6.40 -18.01
N SER A 105 -0.91 7.61 -17.59
CA SER A 105 -2.25 7.91 -17.08
C SER A 105 -3.38 7.50 -18.05
N ALA A 106 -3.20 7.72 -19.36
CA ALA A 106 -4.21 7.34 -20.35
C ALA A 106 -4.43 5.83 -20.42
N ILE A 107 -3.35 5.05 -20.37
CA ILE A 107 -3.41 3.57 -20.40
C ILE A 107 -3.93 3.05 -19.06
N TRP A 108 -3.47 3.65 -17.96
CA TRP A 108 -3.90 3.31 -16.60
C TRP A 108 -5.41 3.41 -16.45
N PHE A 109 -6.00 4.54 -16.83
CA PHE A 109 -7.44 4.78 -16.74
C PHE A 109 -8.24 3.69 -17.46
N LEU A 110 -7.84 3.33 -18.68
CA LEU A 110 -8.50 2.29 -19.48
C LEU A 110 -8.43 0.92 -18.81
N VAL A 111 -7.25 0.54 -18.33
CA VAL A 111 -7.03 -0.75 -17.68
C VAL A 111 -7.81 -0.85 -16.38
N VAL A 112 -7.72 0.16 -15.51
CA VAL A 112 -8.42 0.16 -14.22
C VAL A 112 -9.94 0.17 -14.44
N SER A 113 -10.44 0.97 -15.38
CA SER A 113 -11.87 0.98 -15.72
C SER A 113 -12.36 -0.40 -16.19
N ALA A 114 -11.57 -1.09 -17.01
CA ALA A 114 -11.90 -2.45 -17.46
C ALA A 114 -11.92 -3.46 -16.30
N VAL A 115 -10.95 -3.38 -15.38
CA VAL A 115 -10.88 -4.23 -14.19
C VAL A 115 -12.07 -3.98 -13.27
N LEU A 116 -12.40 -2.71 -12.99
CA LEU A 116 -13.55 -2.33 -12.17
C LEU A 116 -14.88 -2.76 -12.80
N ALA A 117 -15.03 -2.63 -14.12
CA ALA A 117 -16.20 -3.12 -14.84
C ALA A 117 -16.33 -4.65 -14.72
N TRP A 118 -15.23 -5.38 -14.87
CA TRP A 118 -15.22 -6.83 -14.70
C TRP A 118 -15.58 -7.23 -13.26
N LEU A 119 -14.96 -6.64 -12.24
CA LEU A 119 -15.27 -6.90 -10.83
C LEU A 119 -16.73 -6.57 -10.50
N GLY A 120 -17.24 -5.45 -11.02
CA GLY A 120 -18.65 -5.06 -10.91
C GLY A 120 -19.58 -6.11 -11.52
N SER A 121 -19.22 -6.69 -12.67
CA SER A 121 -20.00 -7.77 -13.29
C SER A 121 -20.03 -9.04 -12.41
N GLN A 122 -18.90 -9.41 -11.79
CA GLN A 122 -18.82 -10.56 -10.89
C GLN A 122 -19.66 -10.34 -9.63
N TYR A 123 -19.59 -9.15 -9.04
CA TYR A 123 -20.39 -8.78 -7.89
C TYR A 123 -21.90 -8.82 -8.21
N ALA A 124 -22.32 -8.25 -9.34
CA ALA A 124 -23.70 -8.27 -9.79
C ALA A 124 -24.20 -9.71 -10.03
N TYR A 125 -23.37 -10.57 -10.61
CA TYR A 125 -23.67 -11.99 -10.81
C TYR A 125 -23.84 -12.75 -9.48
N MET A 126 -22.93 -12.55 -8.52
CA MET A 126 -23.07 -13.18 -7.20
C MET A 126 -24.34 -12.72 -6.47
N LYS A 127 -24.64 -11.41 -6.54
CA LYS A 127 -25.83 -10.83 -5.94
C LYS A 127 -27.11 -11.41 -6.57
N SER A 128 -27.19 -11.50 -7.90
CA SER A 128 -28.36 -12.06 -8.58
C SER A 128 -28.52 -13.57 -8.32
N ARG A 129 -27.41 -14.32 -8.24
CA ARG A 129 -27.43 -15.73 -7.84
C ARG A 129 -27.98 -15.92 -6.42
N SER A 130 -27.52 -15.11 -5.45
CA SER A 130 -28.02 -15.16 -4.07
C SER A 130 -29.49 -14.77 -3.91
N ALA A 131 -30.02 -13.96 -4.83
CA ALA A 131 -31.35 -13.39 -4.74
C ALA A 131 -32.46 -14.20 -5.44
N GLY A 132 -32.16 -15.22 -6.25
CA GLY A 132 -33.23 -15.89 -7.00
C GLY A 132 -32.94 -17.19 -7.75
N TYR A 133 -31.70 -17.69 -7.83
CA TYR A 133 -31.43 -18.99 -8.48
C TYR A 133 -31.48 -20.20 -7.54
N GLY A 134 -31.88 -20.00 -6.27
CA GLY A 134 -32.09 -21.07 -5.27
C GLY A 134 -33.48 -21.04 -4.60
N ALA A 135 -34.44 -20.30 -5.16
CA ALA A 135 -35.80 -20.19 -4.65
C ALA A 135 -36.87 -20.45 -5.74
N ALA A 136 -36.54 -21.33 -6.69
CA ALA A 136 -37.48 -22.00 -7.58
C ALA A 136 -37.27 -23.51 -7.42
#